data_AF-A0A0P1BBD5-F1
#
_entry.id   AF-A0A0P1BBD5-F1
#
_cell.length_a   1.000
_cell.length_b   1.000
_cell.length_c   1.000
_cell.angle_alpha   90.00
_cell.angle_beta   90.00
_cell.angle_gamma   90.00
#
_symmetry.space_group_name_H-M   'P 1'
#
loop_
_entity.id
_entity.type
_entity.pdbx_description
1 polymer ?
#
loop_
_entity_poly.entity_id
_entity_poly.type
_entity_poly.pdbx_seq_one_letter_code
_entity_poly.pdbx_strand_id
1 'polypeptide(L)'
;MSSFESWQSPLAGRYASKEMSLLFSNATRFSTWRELWLNLAIAEKELGLPIPDQAIAEMRDNLKLNEEQMKAAAEEEKKRRHDVMAHVHVFGTVCPTAAPFVQEDLGFRGVKGTTGTQASFLQLFDGDHDKVEALDERVTQLFDFPYAMPVTGQTYSRKVDIDVLSPLASFAASATKMATDIRLLCHLKEIEEPFEKDQIGSSAMAYKRNPMRSERVCSLARWLGNILHNAHETAGVQWMERTLDDSANRRLTIPEAFLTADVLLTLLQNISEGLVVYPAIIARRIAGELPFMATENIIMAMVRAGGDRQICHEKIRVLSHQAASVVKEQGGENDLIDRVRKDEYFGPIHAKLDSLLDPRSFTGRAEQQVDSFLQKWVEPALQPYREGFKDAKQADLAVCASWEPSSMYRNQTWQCVLRSEFRSNTAAVRKVQSHFNSSTGHTLALLAPTPRLTTPRTDAEPGARTETMYSQRTKLGHVHASAYFHFESSPPCFALWGFCTPRNFDRGRQYLSGSGLLSRCRQACKFLHVKRNSLYDPGASLGEIINQALTHIEDSL
;
A
#
# COMPACT_ATOMS: atom_id res chain seq x y z
N MET A 1 0.94 12.73 -30.85
CA MET A 1 1.97 12.50 -29.83
C MET A 1 2.28 11.01 -29.80
N SER A 2 3.55 10.64 -29.76
CA SER A 2 3.98 9.28 -29.47
C SER A 2 3.72 8.91 -28.01
N SER A 3 3.76 7.63 -27.68
CA SER A 3 3.63 7.14 -26.30
C SER A 3 4.76 7.61 -25.36
N PHE A 4 5.88 8.11 -25.91
CA PHE A 4 6.97 8.73 -25.15
C PHE A 4 6.70 10.19 -24.75
N GLU A 5 5.81 10.87 -25.46
CA GLU A 5 5.51 12.30 -25.26
C GLU A 5 4.34 12.52 -24.28
N SER A 6 3.60 11.47 -23.93
CA SER A 6 2.47 11.49 -23.01
C SER A 6 2.73 10.67 -21.76
N TRP A 7 2.13 11.07 -20.64
CA TRP A 7 2.19 10.28 -19.41
C TRP A 7 1.52 8.92 -19.60
N GLN A 8 2.16 7.88 -19.08
CA GLN A 8 1.67 6.49 -19.07
C GLN A 8 1.61 6.01 -17.63
N SER A 9 0.54 5.30 -17.25
CA SER A 9 0.47 4.69 -15.91
C SER A 9 1.60 3.65 -15.77
N PRO A 10 2.45 3.76 -14.72
CA PRO A 10 3.56 2.82 -14.55
C PRO A 10 3.10 1.40 -14.23
N LEU A 11 1.85 1.22 -13.78
CA LEU A 11 1.25 -0.09 -13.60
C LEU A 11 1.18 -0.83 -14.94
N ALA A 12 0.46 -0.28 -15.93
CA ALA A 12 0.34 -0.89 -17.26
C ALA A 12 1.62 -0.82 -18.10
N GLY A 13 2.42 0.26 -17.96
CA GLY A 13 3.60 0.48 -18.80
C GLY A 13 4.89 -0.20 -18.33
N ARG A 14 4.96 -0.71 -17.08
CA ARG A 14 6.21 -1.18 -16.50
C ARG A 14 6.10 -2.40 -15.58
N TYR A 15 5.00 -2.56 -14.85
CA TYR A 15 4.96 -3.48 -13.72
C TYR A 15 4.00 -4.66 -13.90
N ALA A 16 2.76 -4.43 -14.31
CA ALA A 16 1.72 -5.46 -14.31
C ALA A 16 1.92 -6.49 -15.42
N SER A 17 1.39 -7.70 -15.18
CA SER A 17 1.36 -8.77 -16.15
C SER A 17 0.65 -8.33 -17.44
N LYS A 18 0.99 -8.98 -18.56
CA LYS A 18 0.35 -8.71 -19.86
C LYS A 18 -1.11 -9.15 -19.83
N GLU A 19 -1.37 -10.22 -19.09
CA GLU A 19 -2.64 -10.86 -18.83
C GLU A 19 -3.57 -9.90 -18.08
N MET A 20 -3.16 -9.36 -16.93
CA MET A 20 -3.96 -8.41 -16.17
C MET A 20 -4.14 -7.08 -16.91
N SER A 21 -3.09 -6.61 -17.62
CA SER A 21 -3.17 -5.41 -18.47
C SER A 21 -4.13 -5.60 -19.65
N LEU A 22 -4.22 -6.81 -20.20
CA LEU A 22 -5.16 -7.14 -21.28
C LEU A 22 -6.60 -7.13 -20.77
N LEU A 23 -6.89 -7.67 -19.58
CA LEU A 23 -8.25 -7.68 -19.00
C LEU A 23 -8.86 -6.27 -18.91
N PHE A 24 -8.08 -5.27 -18.48
CA PHE A 24 -8.53 -3.87 -18.40
C PHE A 24 -8.30 -3.05 -19.68
N SER A 25 -7.80 -3.67 -20.75
CA SER A 25 -7.62 -3.00 -22.04
C SER A 25 -8.96 -2.59 -22.66
N ASN A 26 -8.94 -1.53 -23.47
CA ASN A 26 -10.10 -1.12 -24.25
C ASN A 26 -10.55 -2.23 -25.22
N ALA A 27 -9.62 -3.01 -25.78
CA ALA A 27 -9.95 -4.11 -26.68
C ALA A 27 -10.84 -5.15 -25.98
N THR A 28 -10.46 -5.61 -24.79
CA THR A 28 -11.24 -6.56 -23.98
C THR A 28 -12.57 -5.96 -23.53
N ARG A 29 -12.58 -4.72 -23.03
CA ARG A 29 -13.82 -4.03 -22.63
C ARG A 29 -14.84 -4.03 -23.77
N PHE A 30 -14.41 -3.67 -24.97
CA PHE A 30 -15.31 -3.54 -26.11
C PHE A 30 -15.66 -4.89 -26.75
N SER A 31 -14.81 -5.91 -26.69
CA SER A 31 -15.20 -7.27 -27.09
C SER A 31 -16.24 -7.87 -26.13
N THR A 32 -16.10 -7.66 -24.82
CA THR A 32 -17.12 -8.10 -23.84
C THR A 32 -18.44 -7.35 -23.98
N TRP A 33 -18.43 -6.08 -24.41
CA TRP A 33 -19.68 -5.39 -24.80
C TRP A 33 -20.36 -6.04 -26.01
N ARG A 34 -19.56 -6.54 -26.98
CA ARG A 34 -20.09 -7.31 -28.11
C ARG A 34 -20.63 -8.68 -27.65
N GLU A 35 -19.94 -9.40 -26.77
CA GLU A 35 -20.50 -10.61 -26.14
C GLU A 35 -21.87 -10.32 -25.49
N LEU A 36 -22.00 -9.18 -24.78
CA LEU A 36 -23.25 -8.78 -24.11
C LEU A 36 -24.40 -8.58 -25.11
N TRP A 37 -24.13 -7.95 -26.24
CA TRP A 37 -25.12 -7.75 -27.29
C TRP A 37 -25.48 -9.03 -28.05
N LEU A 38 -24.63 -10.07 -28.09
CA LEU A 38 -25.07 -11.39 -28.57
C LEU A 38 -26.11 -11.94 -27.62
N ASN A 39 -25.70 -12.12 -26.37
CA ASN A 39 -26.40 -13.03 -25.48
C ASN A 39 -27.81 -12.48 -25.21
N LEU A 40 -27.94 -11.15 -25.22
CA LEU A 40 -29.23 -10.46 -25.34
C LEU A 40 -30.00 -10.86 -26.60
N ALA A 41 -29.45 -10.70 -27.80
CA ALA A 41 -30.12 -11.03 -29.07
C ALA A 41 -30.46 -12.53 -29.23
N ILE A 42 -29.67 -13.45 -28.66
CA ILE A 42 -30.02 -14.88 -28.59
C ILE A 42 -31.22 -15.07 -27.67
N ALA A 43 -31.17 -14.55 -26.44
CA ALA A 43 -32.23 -14.76 -25.47
C ALA A 43 -33.55 -14.10 -25.92
N GLU A 44 -33.48 -12.87 -26.46
CA GLU A 44 -34.61 -12.18 -27.07
C GLU A 44 -35.25 -12.99 -28.20
N LYS A 45 -34.44 -13.67 -29.03
CA LYS A 45 -34.94 -14.54 -30.09
C LYS A 45 -35.59 -15.82 -29.54
N GLU A 46 -34.92 -16.49 -28.60
CA GLU A 46 -35.41 -17.73 -27.97
C GLU A 46 -36.77 -17.49 -27.29
N LEU A 47 -37.04 -16.25 -26.84
CA LEU A 47 -38.30 -15.80 -26.23
C LEU A 47 -39.32 -15.23 -27.23
N GLY A 48 -39.02 -15.26 -28.53
CA GLY A 48 -39.97 -15.01 -29.62
C GLY A 48 -39.87 -13.66 -30.32
N LEU A 49 -38.85 -12.83 -30.06
CA LEU A 49 -38.64 -11.61 -30.84
C LEU A 49 -38.12 -11.93 -32.26
N PRO A 50 -38.51 -11.15 -33.29
CA PRO A 50 -38.23 -11.46 -34.70
C PRO A 50 -36.78 -11.12 -35.11
N ILE A 51 -35.80 -11.80 -34.51
CA ILE A 51 -34.36 -11.63 -34.78
C ILE A 51 -33.88 -12.69 -35.79
N PRO A 52 -33.36 -12.29 -36.97
CA PRO A 52 -32.89 -13.25 -37.99
C PRO A 52 -31.72 -14.13 -37.51
N ASP A 53 -31.68 -15.41 -37.93
CA ASP A 53 -30.51 -16.28 -37.68
C ASP A 53 -29.23 -15.72 -38.29
N GLN A 54 -29.35 -15.11 -39.47
CA GLN A 54 -28.21 -14.43 -40.10
C GLN A 54 -27.67 -13.34 -39.18
N ALA A 55 -28.52 -12.54 -38.52
CA ALA A 55 -28.05 -11.54 -37.57
C ALA A 55 -27.19 -12.20 -36.47
N ILE A 56 -27.69 -13.28 -35.83
CA ILE A 56 -27.04 -14.06 -34.75
C ILE A 56 -25.77 -14.84 -35.19
N ALA A 57 -25.67 -15.22 -36.47
CA ALA A 57 -24.50 -15.91 -37.02
C ALA A 57 -23.40 -14.94 -37.47
N GLU A 58 -23.78 -13.87 -38.16
CA GLU A 58 -22.92 -12.78 -38.66
C GLU A 58 -22.34 -11.95 -37.51
N MET A 59 -23.15 -11.69 -36.48
CA MET A 59 -23.01 -12.43 -35.22
C MET A 59 -21.58 -12.85 -34.80
N ARG A 60 -21.44 -14.16 -34.53
CA ARG A 60 -20.32 -14.82 -33.81
C ARG A 60 -18.91 -14.41 -34.25
N ASP A 61 -18.78 -14.01 -35.51
CA ASP A 61 -17.51 -13.72 -36.15
C ASP A 61 -16.85 -12.37 -35.72
N ASN A 62 -17.62 -11.37 -35.24
CA ASN A 62 -17.11 -9.99 -35.11
C ASN A 62 -16.86 -9.48 -33.66
N LEU A 63 -16.55 -10.36 -32.70
CA LEU A 63 -16.21 -9.94 -31.32
C LEU A 63 -14.99 -9.05 -31.18
N LYS A 64 -13.87 -9.43 -31.80
CA LYS A 64 -12.57 -8.84 -31.49
C LYS A 64 -12.41 -7.56 -32.29
N LEU A 65 -12.20 -6.44 -31.60
CA LEU A 65 -12.01 -5.15 -32.27
C LEU A 65 -10.66 -5.11 -32.97
N ASN A 66 -10.68 -4.67 -34.23
CA ASN A 66 -9.46 -4.31 -34.95
C ASN A 66 -9.12 -2.81 -34.76
N GLU A 67 -7.93 -2.42 -35.21
CA GLU A 67 -7.41 -1.06 -34.99
C GLU A 67 -8.21 0.03 -35.74
N GLU A 68 -8.92 -0.33 -36.80
CA GLU A 68 -9.78 0.59 -37.57
C GLU A 68 -11.11 0.85 -36.85
N GLN A 69 -11.76 -0.20 -36.33
CA GLN A 69 -12.97 -0.10 -35.50
C GLN A 69 -12.71 0.74 -34.23
N MET A 70 -11.52 0.62 -33.63
CA MET A 70 -11.09 1.45 -32.49
C MET A 70 -11.01 2.94 -32.84
N LYS A 71 -10.49 3.29 -34.02
CA LYS A 71 -10.41 4.69 -34.49
C LYS A 71 -11.82 5.25 -34.79
N ALA A 72 -12.66 4.47 -35.46
CA ALA A 72 -14.05 4.85 -35.74
C ALA A 72 -14.86 5.13 -34.45
N ALA A 73 -14.68 4.30 -33.42
CA ALA A 73 -15.37 4.49 -32.14
C ALA A 73 -14.96 5.77 -31.42
N ALA A 74 -13.68 6.13 -31.42
CA ALA A 74 -13.19 7.39 -30.87
C ALA A 74 -13.73 8.62 -31.62
N GLU A 75 -13.93 8.53 -32.94
CA GLU A 75 -14.57 9.60 -33.72
C GLU A 75 -16.06 9.73 -33.42
N GLU A 76 -16.78 8.63 -33.24
CA GLU A 76 -18.19 8.66 -32.83
C GLU A 76 -18.37 9.13 -31.38
N GLU A 77 -17.48 8.80 -30.45
CA GLU A 77 -17.51 9.31 -29.07
C GLU A 77 -17.36 10.84 -29.06
N LYS A 78 -16.47 11.38 -29.91
CA LYS A 78 -16.29 12.83 -30.09
C LYS A 78 -17.55 13.54 -30.61
N LYS A 79 -18.36 12.87 -31.43
CA LYS A 79 -19.65 13.39 -31.94
C LYS A 79 -20.77 13.26 -30.92
N ARG A 80 -20.95 12.06 -30.36
CA ARG A 80 -22.10 11.67 -29.52
C ARG A 80 -21.94 12.03 -28.04
N ARG A 81 -20.70 12.32 -27.59
CA ARG A 81 -20.34 12.60 -26.19
C ARG A 81 -20.75 11.50 -25.21
N HIS A 82 -20.83 10.27 -25.71
CA HIS A 82 -21.24 9.09 -24.97
C HIS A 82 -20.56 7.86 -25.56
N ASP A 83 -19.71 7.22 -24.76
CA ASP A 83 -18.90 6.06 -25.15
C ASP A 83 -19.75 4.84 -25.53
N VAL A 84 -20.70 4.42 -24.69
CA VAL A 84 -21.60 3.29 -25.00
C VAL A 84 -22.35 3.54 -26.31
N MET A 85 -22.96 4.71 -26.51
CA MET A 85 -23.72 4.99 -27.75
C MET A 85 -22.83 5.13 -29.00
N ALA A 86 -21.58 5.57 -28.84
CA ALA A 86 -20.59 5.54 -29.91
C ALA A 86 -20.22 4.11 -30.29
N HIS A 87 -19.99 3.24 -29.31
CA HIS A 87 -19.72 1.83 -29.54
C HIS A 87 -20.94 1.09 -30.10
N VAL A 88 -22.17 1.33 -29.62
CA VAL A 88 -23.40 0.79 -30.23
C VAL A 88 -23.53 1.23 -31.70
N HIS A 89 -23.21 2.48 -32.03
CA HIS A 89 -23.32 2.97 -33.40
C HIS A 89 -22.23 2.40 -34.34
N VAL A 90 -20.98 2.34 -33.89
CA VAL A 90 -19.88 1.67 -34.64
C VAL A 90 -20.09 0.16 -34.70
N PHE A 91 -20.84 -0.40 -33.76
CA PHE A 91 -21.19 -1.80 -33.80
C PHE A 91 -22.33 -2.11 -34.77
N GLY A 92 -23.33 -1.23 -34.84
CA GLY A 92 -24.39 -1.26 -35.84
C GLY A 92 -23.97 -0.97 -37.28
N THR A 93 -22.68 -0.71 -37.55
CA THR A 93 -22.15 -0.47 -38.91
C THR A 93 -21.20 -1.55 -39.43
N VAL A 94 -20.80 -2.54 -38.62
CA VAL A 94 -19.79 -3.55 -39.01
C VAL A 94 -20.15 -4.99 -38.57
N CYS A 95 -21.45 -5.29 -38.44
CA CYS A 95 -22.13 -6.60 -38.38
C CYS A 95 -21.50 -7.79 -37.55
N PRO A 96 -22.19 -8.40 -36.54
CA PRO A 96 -21.92 -8.11 -35.10
C PRO A 96 -21.11 -9.04 -34.08
N THR A 97 -21.65 -10.02 -33.30
CA THR A 97 -21.14 -10.56 -31.97
C THR A 97 -20.96 -12.11 -31.75
N ALA A 98 -19.91 -12.68 -31.09
CA ALA A 98 -20.00 -13.66 -29.92
C ALA A 98 -18.94 -14.77 -29.55
N ALA A 99 -18.89 -15.04 -28.22
CA ALA A 99 -18.33 -16.13 -27.37
C ALA A 99 -19.02 -16.07 -25.96
N PRO A 100 -18.82 -16.99 -24.95
CA PRO A 100 -18.19 -16.62 -23.62
C PRO A 100 -17.73 -17.78 -22.64
N PHE A 101 -17.31 -17.44 -21.38
CA PHE A 101 -17.32 -18.24 -20.09
C PHE A 101 -17.10 -17.34 -18.81
N VAL A 102 -17.81 -17.51 -17.65
CA VAL A 102 -17.62 -16.79 -16.32
C VAL A 102 -17.95 -17.63 -15.02
N GLN A 103 -18.37 -17.04 -13.86
CA GLN A 103 -17.99 -17.43 -12.46
C GLN A 103 -19.10 -17.24 -11.37
N GLU A 104 -19.07 -18.01 -10.26
CA GLU A 104 -20.24 -18.38 -9.41
C GLU A 104 -20.67 -17.53 -8.17
N ASP A 105 -19.95 -16.49 -7.73
CA ASP A 105 -20.30 -15.75 -6.47
C ASP A 105 -20.65 -14.25 -6.67
N LEU A 106 -20.54 -13.73 -7.90
CA LEU A 106 -21.03 -12.40 -8.25
C LEU A 106 -22.39 -12.52 -8.94
N GLY A 107 -23.34 -11.67 -8.57
CA GLY A 107 -24.58 -11.52 -9.32
C GLY A 107 -24.35 -10.75 -10.62
N PHE A 108 -24.96 -11.19 -11.72
CA PHE A 108 -25.00 -10.42 -12.96
C PHE A 108 -25.91 -9.20 -12.78
N ARG A 109 -25.63 -8.04 -13.40
CA ARG A 109 -26.56 -6.88 -13.28
C ARG A 109 -27.95 -7.23 -13.81
N GLY A 110 -28.01 -8.05 -14.85
CA GLY A 110 -29.23 -8.38 -15.55
C GLY A 110 -29.71 -7.31 -16.53
N VAL A 111 -30.75 -7.67 -17.26
CA VAL A 111 -31.44 -6.93 -18.33
C VAL A 111 -32.44 -5.92 -17.71
N LYS A 112 -32.04 -5.25 -16.63
CA LYS A 112 -32.87 -4.36 -15.79
C LYS A 112 -33.32 -3.03 -16.40
N GLY A 113 -32.96 -2.74 -17.65
CA GLY A 113 -33.26 -1.45 -18.31
C GLY A 113 -32.50 -0.24 -17.71
N THR A 114 -33.03 0.97 -17.93
CA THR A 114 -32.39 2.26 -17.60
C THR A 114 -32.64 2.76 -16.17
N THR A 115 -33.72 2.35 -15.52
CA THR A 115 -34.07 2.73 -14.14
C THR A 115 -34.02 1.54 -13.17
N GLY A 116 -33.79 0.33 -13.67
CA GLY A 116 -33.86 -0.92 -12.89
C GLY A 116 -35.20 -1.65 -12.99
N THR A 117 -36.25 -0.99 -13.49
CA THR A 117 -37.64 -1.49 -13.46
C THR A 117 -38.04 -2.37 -14.64
N GLN A 118 -37.13 -2.67 -15.57
CA GLN A 118 -37.39 -3.49 -16.78
C GLN A 118 -38.53 -3.00 -17.71
N ALA A 119 -39.06 -1.79 -17.49
CA ALA A 119 -40.27 -1.30 -18.17
C ALA A 119 -40.20 -1.32 -19.71
N SER A 120 -39.02 -1.09 -20.30
CA SER A 120 -38.82 -1.19 -21.75
C SER A 120 -38.96 -2.62 -22.28
N PHE A 121 -38.51 -3.62 -21.52
CA PHE A 121 -38.64 -5.04 -21.88
C PHE A 121 -40.06 -5.53 -21.66
N LEU A 122 -40.71 -5.09 -20.58
CA LEU A 122 -42.13 -5.38 -20.35
C LEU A 122 -43.03 -4.84 -21.48
N GLN A 123 -42.73 -3.64 -22.00
CA GLN A 123 -43.40 -3.09 -23.18
C GLN A 123 -43.07 -3.88 -24.47
N LEU A 124 -41.82 -4.34 -24.62
CA LEU A 124 -41.36 -5.11 -25.77
C LEU A 124 -41.99 -6.52 -25.85
N PHE A 125 -42.41 -7.07 -24.71
CA PHE A 125 -43.14 -8.34 -24.61
C PHE A 125 -44.65 -8.13 -24.31
N ASP A 126 -45.24 -7.00 -24.70
CA ASP A 126 -46.70 -6.73 -24.60
C ASP A 126 -47.31 -6.90 -23.19
N GLY A 127 -46.51 -6.71 -22.13
CA GLY A 127 -46.92 -6.88 -20.73
C GLY A 127 -46.68 -8.28 -20.14
N ASP A 128 -46.03 -9.18 -20.86
CA ASP A 128 -45.68 -10.54 -20.42
C ASP A 128 -44.50 -10.50 -19.43
N HIS A 129 -44.80 -10.58 -18.13
CA HIS A 129 -43.81 -10.57 -17.06
C HIS A 129 -42.91 -11.81 -17.06
N ASP A 130 -43.46 -12.99 -17.34
CA ASP A 130 -42.73 -14.26 -17.31
C ASP A 130 -41.61 -14.26 -18.37
N LYS A 131 -41.85 -13.66 -19.56
CA LYS A 131 -40.80 -13.45 -20.57
C LYS A 131 -39.72 -12.45 -20.14
N VAL A 132 -40.06 -11.42 -19.36
CA VAL A 132 -39.06 -10.46 -18.84
C VAL A 132 -38.13 -11.14 -17.84
N GLU A 133 -38.67 -12.00 -16.96
CA GLU A 133 -37.86 -12.80 -16.03
C GLU A 133 -37.02 -13.84 -16.77
N ALA A 134 -37.62 -14.60 -17.69
CA ALA A 134 -36.91 -15.57 -18.51
C ALA A 134 -35.79 -14.94 -19.37
N LEU A 135 -35.97 -13.71 -19.86
CA LEU A 135 -34.91 -12.98 -20.58
C LEU A 135 -33.72 -12.69 -19.66
N ASP A 136 -33.99 -12.25 -18.44
CA ASP A 136 -32.96 -11.89 -17.47
C ASP A 136 -32.18 -13.12 -17.00
N GLU A 137 -32.87 -14.22 -16.70
CA GLU A 137 -32.28 -15.52 -16.42
C GLU A 137 -31.44 -16.03 -17.58
N ARG A 138 -31.97 -15.97 -18.81
CA ARG A 138 -31.29 -16.54 -19.98
C ARG A 138 -30.04 -15.78 -20.37
N VAL A 139 -30.06 -14.44 -20.34
CA VAL A 139 -28.83 -13.65 -20.58
C VAL A 139 -27.81 -13.90 -19.47
N THR A 140 -28.25 -14.06 -18.21
CA THR A 140 -27.37 -14.41 -17.08
C THR A 140 -26.68 -15.76 -17.30
N GLN A 141 -27.43 -16.79 -17.67
CA GLN A 141 -26.90 -18.12 -17.99
C GLN A 141 -25.94 -18.10 -19.18
N LEU A 142 -26.25 -17.31 -20.23
CA LEU A 142 -25.36 -17.15 -21.38
C LEU A 142 -24.06 -16.41 -21.04
N PHE A 143 -23.97 -15.79 -19.86
CA PHE A 143 -22.72 -15.27 -19.31
C PHE A 143 -22.05 -16.20 -18.30
N ASP A 144 -22.59 -17.40 -18.06
CA ASP A 144 -22.21 -18.29 -16.97
C ASP A 144 -22.14 -17.58 -15.62
N PHE A 145 -23.08 -16.67 -15.38
CA PHE A 145 -23.33 -16.14 -14.04
C PHE A 145 -24.37 -17.02 -13.33
N PRO A 146 -24.27 -17.17 -12.00
CA PRO A 146 -25.16 -18.01 -11.19
C PRO A 146 -26.59 -17.44 -11.08
N TYR A 147 -26.72 -16.10 -11.04
CA TYR A 147 -27.99 -15.40 -10.84
C TYR A 147 -27.91 -13.94 -11.32
N ALA A 148 -29.04 -13.37 -11.71
CA ALA A 148 -29.20 -11.93 -11.91
C ALA A 148 -29.50 -11.25 -10.57
N MET A 149 -28.93 -10.07 -10.32
CA MET A 149 -29.27 -9.25 -9.15
C MET A 149 -30.78 -8.96 -9.14
N PRO A 150 -31.54 -9.37 -8.10
CA PRO A 150 -33.00 -9.29 -8.15
C PRO A 150 -33.50 -7.83 -8.15
N VAL A 151 -32.80 -6.92 -7.48
CA VAL A 151 -33.15 -5.50 -7.37
C VAL A 151 -31.94 -4.64 -7.69
N THR A 152 -32.06 -3.75 -8.68
CA THR A 152 -31.05 -2.73 -9.02
C THR A 152 -31.73 -1.39 -9.32
N GLY A 153 -30.97 -0.30 -9.27
CA GLY A 153 -31.30 0.94 -9.98
C GLY A 153 -30.86 0.85 -11.45
N GLN A 154 -30.34 1.95 -12.00
CA GLN A 154 -29.73 1.95 -13.34
C GLN A 154 -28.48 1.04 -13.43
N THR A 155 -27.79 0.82 -12.30
CA THR A 155 -26.59 -0.03 -12.25
C THR A 155 -26.61 -0.99 -11.07
N TYR A 156 -25.73 -2.00 -11.11
CA TYR A 156 -25.41 -2.80 -9.93
C TYR A 156 -24.94 -1.87 -8.80
N SER A 157 -25.27 -2.21 -7.55
CA SER A 157 -24.92 -1.37 -6.39
C SER A 157 -23.42 -1.17 -6.28
N ARG A 158 -22.96 0.08 -6.16
CA ARG A 158 -21.54 0.41 -6.00
C ARG A 158 -20.93 -0.09 -4.70
N LYS A 159 -21.74 -0.60 -3.77
CA LYS A 159 -21.26 -1.41 -2.65
C LYS A 159 -20.48 -2.66 -3.11
N VAL A 160 -20.81 -3.26 -4.26
CA VAL A 160 -20.05 -4.38 -4.82
C VAL A 160 -18.60 -3.96 -5.14
N ASP A 161 -18.36 -2.72 -5.57
CA ASP A 161 -17.00 -2.23 -5.81
C ASP A 161 -16.20 -2.13 -4.49
N ILE A 162 -16.85 -1.80 -3.36
CA ILE A 162 -16.24 -1.86 -2.02
C ILE A 162 -15.88 -3.31 -1.67
N ASP A 163 -16.84 -4.23 -1.84
CA ASP A 163 -16.71 -5.62 -1.40
C ASP A 163 -15.66 -6.38 -2.25
N VAL A 164 -15.49 -6.03 -3.53
CA VAL A 164 -14.41 -6.52 -4.42
C VAL A 164 -13.04 -5.93 -4.06
N LEU A 165 -12.96 -4.65 -3.70
CA LEU A 165 -11.68 -3.98 -3.43
C LEU A 165 -11.18 -4.16 -1.99
N SER A 166 -12.05 -4.49 -1.04
CA SER A 166 -11.70 -4.69 0.37
C SER A 166 -10.71 -5.84 0.60
N PRO A 167 -10.86 -7.04 -0.03
CA PRO A 167 -9.85 -8.10 0.02
C PRO A 167 -8.49 -7.64 -0.52
N LEU A 168 -8.45 -6.85 -1.60
CA LEU A 168 -7.20 -6.36 -2.19
C LEU A 168 -6.49 -5.37 -1.26
N ALA A 169 -7.23 -4.47 -0.62
CA ALA A 169 -6.71 -3.55 0.38
C ALA A 169 -6.21 -4.29 1.64
N SER A 170 -6.89 -5.35 2.08
CA SER A 170 -6.46 -6.21 3.18
C SER A 170 -5.17 -6.97 2.84
N PHE A 171 -5.09 -7.56 1.64
CA PHE A 171 -3.87 -8.19 1.11
C PHE A 171 -2.69 -7.20 1.07
N ALA A 172 -2.94 -5.93 0.74
CA ALA A 172 -1.91 -4.89 0.75
C ALA A 172 -1.28 -4.67 2.13
N ALA A 173 -2.04 -4.79 3.23
CA ALA A 173 -1.48 -4.75 4.58
C ALA A 173 -0.54 -5.93 4.84
N SER A 174 -0.93 -7.14 4.45
CA SER A 174 -0.10 -8.36 4.55
C SER A 174 1.20 -8.24 3.74
N ALA A 175 1.10 -7.80 2.49
CA ALA A 175 2.25 -7.55 1.60
C ALA A 175 3.21 -6.50 2.19
N THR A 176 2.67 -5.39 2.72
CA THR A 176 3.47 -4.33 3.35
C THR A 176 4.22 -4.84 4.58
N LYS A 177 3.56 -5.66 5.41
CA LYS A 177 4.16 -6.23 6.63
C LYS A 177 5.30 -7.19 6.29
N MET A 178 5.05 -8.17 5.42
CA MET A 178 6.07 -9.15 5.00
C MET A 178 7.31 -8.47 4.40
N ALA A 179 7.10 -7.54 3.45
CA ALA A 179 8.21 -6.84 2.81
C ALA A 179 8.95 -5.88 3.77
N THR A 180 8.28 -5.34 4.80
CA THR A 180 8.94 -4.53 5.84
C THR A 180 9.82 -5.40 6.75
N ASP A 181 9.36 -6.58 7.15
CA ASP A 181 10.17 -7.53 7.91
C ASP A 181 11.41 -7.95 7.10
N ILE A 182 11.26 -8.28 5.82
CA ILE A 182 12.39 -8.63 4.93
C ILE A 182 13.39 -7.47 4.84
N ARG A 183 12.93 -6.22 4.69
CA ARG A 183 13.80 -5.03 4.68
C ARG A 183 14.57 -4.85 5.99
N LEU A 184 13.96 -5.17 7.14
CA LEU A 184 14.65 -5.17 8.44
C LEU A 184 15.69 -6.31 8.49
N LEU A 185 15.35 -7.52 8.08
CA LEU A 185 16.27 -8.67 8.08
C LEU A 185 17.45 -8.48 7.11
N CYS A 186 17.25 -7.75 6.01
CA CYS A 186 18.31 -7.26 5.12
C CYS A 186 19.24 -6.27 5.81
N HIS A 187 18.71 -5.32 6.58
CA HIS A 187 19.52 -4.43 7.42
C HIS A 187 20.30 -5.22 8.49
N LEU A 188 19.70 -6.28 9.04
CA LEU A 188 20.35 -7.20 9.98
C LEU A 188 21.36 -8.17 9.33
N LYS A 189 21.38 -8.25 7.99
CA LYS A 189 22.17 -9.20 7.16
C LYS A 189 21.86 -10.68 7.42
N GLU A 190 20.67 -10.97 7.91
CA GLU A 190 20.23 -12.33 8.24
C GLU A 190 19.54 -12.99 7.05
N ILE A 191 18.83 -12.18 6.26
CA ILE A 191 18.16 -12.58 5.02
C ILE A 191 18.45 -11.49 3.96
N GLU A 192 18.63 -11.87 2.71
CA GLU A 192 18.57 -10.97 1.54
C GLU A 192 17.47 -11.42 0.57
N GLU A 193 16.86 -10.46 -0.14
CA GLU A 193 16.03 -10.75 -1.30
C GLU A 193 16.89 -11.21 -2.49
N PRO A 194 16.34 -11.95 -3.47
CA PRO A 194 17.09 -12.43 -4.62
C PRO A 194 17.76 -11.29 -5.41
N PHE A 195 18.98 -11.55 -5.87
CA PHE A 195 19.86 -10.58 -6.49
C PHE A 195 20.44 -11.16 -7.78
N GLU A 196 20.09 -10.59 -8.93
CA GLU A 196 20.56 -11.12 -10.22
C GLU A 196 22.07 -10.96 -10.36
N LYS A 197 22.70 -11.85 -11.12
CA LYS A 197 24.15 -11.88 -11.35
C LYS A 197 24.73 -10.53 -11.82
N ASP A 198 23.98 -9.83 -12.67
CA ASP A 198 24.37 -8.55 -13.26
C ASP A 198 23.61 -7.35 -12.64
N GLN A 199 22.90 -7.55 -11.52
CA GLN A 199 22.14 -6.49 -10.84
C GLN A 199 23.09 -5.47 -10.18
N ILE A 200 22.92 -4.19 -10.51
CA ILE A 200 23.69 -3.10 -9.89
C ILE A 200 22.91 -2.59 -8.67
N GLY A 201 23.39 -2.91 -7.46
CA GLY A 201 22.77 -2.46 -6.21
C GLY A 201 22.96 -0.97 -5.90
N SER A 202 24.06 -0.37 -6.35
CA SER A 202 24.36 1.06 -6.21
C SER A 202 25.31 1.53 -7.31
N SER A 203 25.13 2.76 -7.81
CA SER A 203 26.02 3.40 -8.78
C SER A 203 27.41 3.76 -8.24
N ALA A 204 27.63 3.70 -6.91
CA ALA A 204 28.87 4.10 -6.27
C ALA A 204 29.44 3.10 -5.24
N MET A 205 28.60 2.28 -4.61
CA MET A 205 29.03 1.35 -3.55
C MET A 205 28.88 -0.11 -4.00
N ALA A 206 29.98 -0.71 -4.49
CA ALA A 206 29.98 -2.06 -5.05
C ALA A 206 29.52 -3.18 -4.08
N TYR A 207 29.67 -2.98 -2.76
CA TYR A 207 29.23 -3.95 -1.75
C TYR A 207 27.73 -3.79 -1.36
N LYS A 208 27.06 -2.72 -1.79
CA LYS A 208 25.74 -2.36 -1.28
C LYS A 208 24.63 -3.06 -2.06
N ARG A 209 24.05 -4.09 -1.44
CA ARG A 209 22.76 -4.69 -1.84
C ARG A 209 21.62 -3.95 -1.14
N ASN A 210 20.56 -3.64 -1.87
CA ASN A 210 19.36 -2.97 -1.36
C ASN A 210 18.14 -3.86 -1.59
N PRO A 211 17.20 -3.94 -0.63
CA PRO A 211 15.96 -4.72 -0.77
C PRO A 211 14.93 -3.99 -1.66
N MET A 212 15.30 -3.72 -2.91
CA MET A 212 14.55 -2.87 -3.84
C MET A 212 13.22 -3.48 -4.32
N ARG A 213 13.12 -4.82 -4.38
CA ARG A 213 11.88 -5.54 -4.71
C ARG A 213 10.91 -5.38 -3.54
N SER A 214 11.39 -5.62 -2.32
CA SER A 214 10.64 -5.44 -1.07
C SER A 214 10.23 -3.98 -0.84
N GLU A 215 11.09 -3.01 -1.14
CA GLU A 215 10.75 -1.57 -1.10
C GLU A 215 9.65 -1.21 -2.11
N ARG A 216 9.67 -1.80 -3.31
CA ARG A 216 8.61 -1.65 -4.31
C ARG A 216 7.29 -2.25 -3.83
N VAL A 217 7.32 -3.43 -3.19
CA VAL A 217 6.14 -4.04 -2.54
C VAL A 217 5.55 -3.08 -1.50
N CYS A 218 6.34 -2.57 -0.55
CA CYS A 218 5.86 -1.59 0.44
C CYS A 218 5.34 -0.28 -0.17
N SER A 219 5.80 0.10 -1.37
CA SER A 219 5.34 1.31 -2.07
C SER A 219 3.97 1.09 -2.72
N LEU A 220 3.86 0.04 -3.53
CA LEU A 220 2.65 -0.31 -4.28
C LEU A 220 1.53 -0.82 -3.38
N ALA A 221 1.85 -1.56 -2.31
CA ALA A 221 0.85 -1.99 -1.35
C ALA A 221 0.23 -0.81 -0.58
N ARG A 222 1.00 0.26 -0.29
CA ARG A 222 0.44 1.49 0.28
C ARG A 222 -0.52 2.19 -0.68
N TRP A 223 -0.24 2.14 -1.99
CA TRP A 223 -1.16 2.65 -3.02
C TRP A 223 -2.46 1.84 -3.01
N LEU A 224 -2.38 0.51 -3.12
CA LEU A 224 -3.53 -0.39 -3.12
C LEU A 224 -4.42 -0.26 -1.87
N GLY A 225 -3.82 -0.19 -0.68
CA GLY A 225 -4.56 -0.01 0.57
C GLY A 225 -5.35 1.31 0.64
N ASN A 226 -4.84 2.37 0.01
CA ASN A 226 -5.51 3.68 -0.03
C ASN A 226 -6.61 3.79 -1.09
N ILE A 227 -6.60 2.94 -2.14
CA ILE A 227 -7.60 2.97 -3.21
C ILE A 227 -9.02 2.77 -2.65
N LEU A 228 -9.19 1.88 -1.67
CA LEU A 228 -10.50 1.48 -1.12
C LEU A 228 -11.40 2.66 -0.70
N HIS A 229 -10.82 3.76 -0.21
CA HIS A 229 -11.59 4.94 0.20
C HIS A 229 -12.40 5.54 -0.97
N ASN A 230 -11.86 5.53 -2.19
CA ASN A 230 -12.56 6.01 -3.39
C ASN A 230 -13.86 5.24 -3.63
N ALA A 231 -13.86 3.92 -3.39
CA ALA A 231 -15.03 3.07 -3.58
C ALA A 231 -16.09 3.32 -2.49
N HIS A 232 -15.66 3.53 -1.24
CA HIS A 232 -16.56 3.92 -0.14
C HIS A 232 -17.24 5.27 -0.43
N GLU A 233 -16.48 6.29 -0.80
CA GLU A 233 -17.03 7.61 -1.12
C GLU A 233 -17.96 7.53 -2.34
N THR A 234 -17.51 6.91 -3.44
CA THR A 234 -18.31 6.74 -4.67
C THR A 234 -19.64 6.05 -4.39
N ALA A 235 -19.66 4.99 -3.58
CA ALA A 235 -20.91 4.30 -3.24
C ALA A 235 -21.79 5.11 -2.27
N GLY A 236 -21.19 5.81 -1.31
CA GLY A 236 -21.90 6.61 -0.31
C GLY A 236 -22.59 7.85 -0.87
N VAL A 237 -22.16 8.36 -2.03
CA VAL A 237 -22.75 9.55 -2.68
C VAL A 237 -23.59 9.25 -3.93
N GLN A 238 -23.84 7.98 -4.28
CA GLN A 238 -24.80 7.65 -5.35
C GLN A 238 -26.20 8.11 -4.98
N TRP A 239 -26.78 9.03 -5.75
CA TRP A 239 -28.16 9.50 -5.51
C TRP A 239 -29.18 8.64 -6.26
N MET A 240 -30.18 8.16 -5.52
CA MET A 240 -31.32 7.38 -6.02
C MET A 240 -30.88 6.22 -6.95
N GLU A 241 -31.45 6.11 -8.15
CA GLU A 241 -31.19 4.99 -9.06
C GLU A 241 -29.78 5.00 -9.66
N ARG A 242 -29.11 6.18 -9.72
CA ARG A 242 -27.69 6.38 -10.12
C ARG A 242 -27.32 7.86 -10.33
N THR A 243 -26.06 8.20 -10.02
CA THR A 243 -25.37 9.41 -10.53
C THR A 243 -24.09 9.05 -11.30
N LEU A 244 -23.67 9.89 -12.25
CA LEU A 244 -22.62 9.58 -13.25
C LEU A 244 -21.18 9.86 -12.78
N ASP A 245 -21.01 10.50 -11.63
CA ASP A 245 -19.74 10.82 -10.98
C ASP A 245 -18.85 9.58 -10.74
N ASP A 246 -19.47 8.41 -10.52
CA ASP A 246 -18.79 7.12 -10.39
C ASP A 246 -17.95 6.72 -11.63
N SER A 247 -18.33 7.21 -12.83
CA SER A 247 -17.81 6.69 -14.10
C SER A 247 -16.34 7.04 -14.29
N ALA A 248 -15.93 8.26 -13.91
CA ALA A 248 -14.54 8.68 -13.99
C ALA A 248 -13.69 8.02 -12.91
N ASN A 249 -14.19 7.95 -11.67
CA ASN A 249 -13.47 7.34 -10.56
C ASN A 249 -13.20 5.85 -10.80
N ARG A 250 -14.24 5.08 -11.14
CA ARG A 250 -14.16 3.62 -11.33
C ARG A 250 -13.26 3.19 -12.50
N ARG A 251 -13.06 4.07 -13.51
CA ARG A 251 -12.09 3.86 -14.61
C ARG A 251 -10.62 3.93 -14.16
N LEU A 252 -10.35 4.52 -13.00
CA LEU A 252 -9.02 4.54 -12.36
C LEU A 252 -8.96 3.47 -11.25
N THR A 253 -9.86 3.61 -10.26
CA THR A 253 -9.92 2.82 -9.02
C THR A 253 -9.90 1.31 -9.25
N ILE A 254 -10.76 0.78 -10.14
CA ILE A 254 -10.87 -0.66 -10.32
C ILE A 254 -9.66 -1.23 -11.09
N PRO A 255 -9.29 -0.74 -12.30
CA PRO A 255 -8.12 -1.27 -13.01
C PRO A 255 -6.83 -1.14 -12.21
N GLU A 256 -6.57 0.01 -11.59
CA GLU A 256 -5.32 0.23 -10.86
C GLU A 256 -5.22 -0.62 -9.59
N ALA A 257 -6.33 -0.98 -8.95
CA ALA A 257 -6.31 -1.92 -7.83
C ALA A 257 -5.87 -3.33 -8.25
N PHE A 258 -6.51 -3.89 -9.28
CA PHE A 258 -6.18 -5.23 -9.77
C PHE A 258 -4.77 -5.30 -10.38
N LEU A 259 -4.39 -4.30 -11.18
CA LEU A 259 -3.01 -4.19 -11.70
C LEU A 259 -1.99 -4.06 -10.57
N THR A 260 -2.31 -3.35 -9.48
CA THR A 260 -1.39 -3.26 -8.33
C THR A 260 -1.31 -4.59 -7.57
N ALA A 261 -2.43 -5.30 -7.38
CA ALA A 261 -2.44 -6.60 -6.71
C ALA A 261 -1.64 -7.67 -7.48
N ASP A 262 -1.80 -7.73 -8.80
CA ASP A 262 -1.05 -8.58 -9.73
C ASP A 262 0.48 -8.36 -9.61
N VAL A 263 0.92 -7.09 -9.60
CA VAL A 263 2.32 -6.73 -9.40
C VAL A 263 2.84 -7.17 -8.03
N LEU A 264 2.04 -6.99 -6.98
CA LEU A 264 2.41 -7.37 -5.62
C LEU A 264 2.56 -8.88 -5.48
N LEU A 265 1.67 -9.67 -6.06
CA LEU A 265 1.76 -11.13 -6.10
C LEU A 265 3.02 -11.57 -6.85
N THR A 266 3.27 -11.01 -8.04
CA THR A 266 4.47 -11.30 -8.86
C THR A 266 5.76 -10.99 -8.10
N LEU A 267 5.85 -9.83 -7.45
CA LEU A 267 7.00 -9.45 -6.62
C LEU A 267 7.18 -10.37 -5.41
N LEU A 268 6.09 -10.70 -4.70
CA LEU A 268 6.15 -11.56 -3.51
C LEU A 268 6.53 -13.00 -3.86
N GLN A 269 6.02 -13.55 -4.96
CA GLN A 269 6.44 -14.86 -5.47
C GLN A 269 7.93 -14.84 -5.80
N ASN A 270 8.39 -13.89 -6.62
CA ASN A 270 9.79 -13.78 -7.01
C ASN A 270 10.73 -13.62 -5.80
N ILE A 271 10.36 -12.80 -4.81
CA ILE A 271 11.14 -12.65 -3.57
C ILE A 271 11.20 -13.98 -2.83
N SER A 272 10.05 -14.65 -2.64
CA SER A 272 9.95 -15.88 -1.85
C SER A 272 10.68 -17.07 -2.48
N GLU A 273 10.67 -17.18 -3.81
CA GLU A 273 11.39 -18.21 -4.57
C GLU A 273 12.92 -18.12 -4.44
N GLY A 274 13.45 -16.93 -4.10
CA GLY A 274 14.89 -16.66 -4.09
C GLY A 274 15.43 -16.03 -2.80
N LEU A 275 14.72 -16.17 -1.66
CA LEU A 275 15.20 -15.68 -0.37
C LEU A 275 16.54 -16.35 0.00
N VAL A 276 17.56 -15.53 0.28
CA VAL A 276 18.87 -15.99 0.72
C VAL A 276 18.97 -15.81 2.23
N VAL A 277 19.22 -16.91 2.98
CA VAL A 277 19.38 -16.88 4.44
C VAL A 277 20.85 -17.04 4.81
N TYR A 278 21.31 -16.34 5.85
CA TYR A 278 22.70 -16.37 6.32
C TYR A 278 22.81 -16.92 7.77
N PRO A 279 22.80 -18.27 7.96
CA PRO A 279 22.82 -18.89 9.29
C PRO A 279 23.98 -18.43 10.19
N ALA A 280 25.15 -18.16 9.63
CA ALA A 280 26.31 -17.69 10.40
C ALA A 280 26.12 -16.28 11.00
N ILE A 281 25.38 -15.40 10.33
CA ILE A 281 25.06 -14.06 10.85
C ILE A 281 24.00 -14.16 11.95
N ILE A 282 22.96 -14.96 11.72
CA ILE A 282 21.91 -15.27 12.70
C ILE A 282 22.55 -15.86 13.97
N ALA A 283 23.42 -16.87 13.84
CA ALA A 283 24.13 -17.48 14.94
C ALA A 283 25.02 -16.48 15.70
N ARG A 284 25.72 -15.57 15.00
CA ARG A 284 26.49 -14.50 15.66
C ARG A 284 25.59 -13.55 16.47
N ARG A 285 24.46 -13.11 15.92
CA ARG A 285 23.53 -12.22 16.64
C ARG A 285 22.97 -12.92 17.88
N ILE A 286 22.54 -14.17 17.72
CA ILE A 286 22.07 -15.00 18.84
C ILE A 286 23.15 -15.10 19.92
N ALA A 287 24.41 -15.39 19.56
CA ALA A 287 25.51 -15.45 20.54
C ALA A 287 25.75 -14.13 21.29
N GLY A 288 25.49 -12.98 20.66
CA GLY A 288 25.59 -11.66 21.30
C GLY A 288 24.46 -11.36 22.30
N GLU A 289 23.24 -11.86 22.09
CA GLU A 289 22.06 -11.54 22.91
C GLU A 289 21.64 -12.65 23.88
N LEU A 290 21.85 -13.92 23.52
CA LEU A 290 21.42 -15.09 24.28
C LEU A 290 21.98 -15.14 25.71
N PRO A 291 23.21 -14.69 26.03
CA PRO A 291 23.69 -14.61 27.40
C PRO A 291 22.77 -13.81 28.34
N PHE A 292 22.14 -12.73 27.86
CA PHE A 292 21.21 -11.94 28.66
C PHE A 292 19.87 -12.66 28.86
N MET A 293 19.38 -13.34 27.81
CA MET A 293 18.12 -14.10 27.86
C MET A 293 18.24 -15.40 28.69
N ALA A 294 19.43 -16.00 28.75
CA ALA A 294 19.71 -17.24 29.50
C ALA A 294 19.88 -17.04 31.01
N THR A 295 19.70 -15.83 31.54
CA THR A 295 19.94 -15.51 32.96
C THR A 295 19.06 -16.32 33.92
N GLU A 296 17.78 -16.55 33.62
CA GLU A 296 16.92 -17.42 34.45
C GLU A 296 17.36 -18.89 34.37
N ASN A 297 17.82 -19.37 33.20
CA ASN A 297 18.35 -20.75 33.06
C ASN A 297 19.61 -20.95 33.91
N ILE A 298 20.48 -19.94 33.97
CA ILE A 298 21.68 -19.91 34.82
C ILE A 298 21.28 -19.93 36.31
N ILE A 299 20.29 -19.11 36.72
CA ILE A 299 19.75 -19.12 38.09
C ILE A 299 19.18 -20.50 38.45
N MET A 300 18.36 -21.09 37.58
CA MET A 300 17.80 -22.43 37.79
C MET A 300 18.88 -23.51 37.91
N ALA A 301 19.96 -23.41 37.13
CA ALA A 301 21.08 -24.33 37.23
C ALA A 301 21.83 -24.20 38.56
N MET A 302 22.05 -22.96 39.05
CA MET A 302 22.65 -22.72 40.36
C MET A 302 21.80 -23.21 41.52
N VAL A 303 20.48 -22.97 41.48
CA VAL A 303 19.55 -23.46 42.51
C VAL A 303 19.54 -24.99 42.55
N ARG A 304 19.55 -25.66 41.39
CA ARG A 304 19.69 -27.13 41.30
C ARG A 304 21.04 -27.66 41.78
N ALA A 305 22.07 -26.82 41.82
CA ALA A 305 23.38 -27.13 42.40
C ALA A 305 23.48 -26.79 43.91
N GLY A 306 22.37 -26.39 44.54
CA GLY A 306 22.30 -26.04 45.97
C GLY A 306 22.54 -24.57 46.31
N GLY A 307 22.65 -23.68 45.31
CA GLY A 307 22.80 -22.24 45.52
C GLY A 307 21.50 -21.53 45.90
N ASP A 308 21.60 -20.45 46.69
CA ASP A 308 20.45 -19.59 46.99
C ASP A 308 20.02 -18.76 45.76
N ARG A 309 18.70 -18.69 45.52
CA ARG A 309 18.13 -18.00 44.35
C ARG A 309 18.34 -16.49 44.39
N GLN A 310 18.21 -15.85 45.55
CA GLN A 310 18.32 -14.39 45.67
C GLN A 310 19.77 -13.92 45.51
N ILE A 311 20.71 -14.63 46.14
CA ILE A 311 22.15 -14.39 45.96
C ILE A 311 22.56 -14.61 44.50
N CYS A 312 22.06 -15.67 43.85
CA CYS A 312 22.34 -15.93 42.44
C CYS A 312 21.79 -14.83 41.53
N HIS A 313 20.53 -14.42 41.76
CA HIS A 313 19.88 -13.37 40.99
C HIS A 313 20.62 -12.03 41.11
N GLU A 314 21.01 -11.63 42.31
CA GLU A 314 21.73 -10.36 42.51
C GLU A 314 23.13 -10.40 41.86
N LYS A 315 23.86 -11.51 42.00
CA LYS A 315 25.15 -11.68 41.31
C LYS A 315 25.02 -11.60 39.79
N ILE A 316 24.11 -12.38 39.19
CA ILE A 316 23.95 -12.36 37.72
C ILE A 316 23.44 -11.00 37.22
N ARG A 317 22.62 -10.29 37.99
CA ARG A 317 22.18 -8.91 37.69
C ARG A 317 23.35 -7.94 37.62
N VAL A 318 24.25 -7.97 38.60
CA VAL A 318 25.47 -7.11 38.62
C VAL A 318 26.36 -7.41 37.42
N LEU A 319 26.64 -8.69 37.12
CA LEU A 319 27.45 -9.06 35.95
C LEU A 319 26.77 -8.67 34.62
N SER A 320 25.44 -8.80 34.54
CA SER A 320 24.66 -8.41 33.36
C SER A 320 24.68 -6.90 33.13
N HIS A 321 24.60 -6.08 34.19
CA HIS A 321 24.76 -4.63 34.09
C HIS A 321 26.15 -4.22 33.59
N GLN A 322 27.21 -4.91 34.05
CA GLN A 322 28.58 -4.65 33.60
C GLN A 322 28.76 -4.99 32.11
N ALA A 323 28.29 -6.17 31.68
CA ALA A 323 28.33 -6.57 30.27
C ALA A 323 27.48 -5.65 29.38
N ALA A 324 26.32 -5.19 29.86
CA ALA A 324 25.50 -4.22 29.14
C ALA A 324 26.17 -2.84 29.00
N SER A 325 26.97 -2.39 29.97
CA SER A 325 27.83 -1.20 29.86
C SER A 325 28.93 -1.40 28.82
N VAL A 326 29.60 -2.55 28.80
CA VAL A 326 30.59 -2.89 27.74
C VAL A 326 29.97 -2.79 26.35
N VAL A 327 28.79 -3.37 26.14
CA VAL A 327 28.11 -3.32 24.84
C VAL A 327 27.65 -1.89 24.48
N LYS A 328 27.00 -1.17 25.40
CA LYS A 328 26.32 0.10 25.08
C LYS A 328 27.19 1.35 25.18
N GLU A 329 28.13 1.37 26.12
CA GLU A 329 28.96 2.55 26.43
C GLU A 329 30.35 2.44 25.82
N GLN A 330 30.85 1.21 25.63
CA GLN A 330 32.21 0.95 25.13
C GLN A 330 32.22 0.37 23.70
N GLY A 331 31.07 -0.09 23.18
CA GLY A 331 30.96 -0.72 21.86
C GLY A 331 31.64 -2.10 21.77
N GLY A 332 31.84 -2.78 22.91
CA GLY A 332 32.43 -4.11 22.97
C GLY A 332 31.43 -5.23 22.65
N GLU A 333 31.95 -6.44 22.44
CA GLU A 333 31.15 -7.66 22.37
C GLU A 333 30.63 -8.05 23.77
N ASN A 334 29.56 -8.85 23.85
CA ASN A 334 28.98 -9.27 25.13
C ASN A 334 29.87 -10.27 25.88
N ASP A 335 30.41 -9.85 27.03
CA ASP A 335 31.34 -10.63 27.85
C ASP A 335 30.69 -11.29 29.09
N LEU A 336 29.36 -11.32 29.18
CA LEU A 336 28.63 -11.83 30.36
C LEU A 336 29.03 -13.27 30.74
N ILE A 337 29.20 -14.17 29.77
CA ILE A 337 29.56 -15.57 30.05
C ILE A 337 31.00 -15.68 30.56
N ASP A 338 31.91 -14.85 30.07
CA ASP A 338 33.28 -14.78 30.59
C ASP A 338 33.32 -14.24 32.02
N ARG A 339 32.43 -13.30 32.36
CA ARG A 339 32.26 -12.82 33.74
C ARG A 339 31.75 -13.94 34.65
N VAL A 340 30.72 -14.68 34.20
CA VAL A 340 30.16 -15.84 34.93
C VAL A 340 31.20 -16.95 35.13
N ARG A 341 32.04 -17.22 34.12
CA ARG A 341 33.16 -18.18 34.24
C ARG A 341 34.28 -17.73 35.20
N LYS A 342 34.39 -16.43 35.50
CA LYS A 342 35.41 -15.86 36.40
C LYS A 342 34.93 -15.64 37.84
N ASP A 343 33.63 -15.46 38.07
CA ASP A 343 33.07 -15.35 39.43
C ASP A 343 32.92 -16.75 40.05
N GLU A 344 33.72 -17.03 41.08
CA GLU A 344 33.80 -18.32 41.79
C GLU A 344 32.44 -18.86 42.25
N TYR A 345 31.47 -17.97 42.51
CA TYR A 345 30.10 -18.36 42.89
C TYR A 345 29.43 -19.29 41.86
N PHE A 346 29.71 -19.11 40.57
CA PHE A 346 29.12 -19.92 39.50
C PHE A 346 29.92 -21.21 39.19
N GLY A 347 31.01 -21.49 39.92
CA GLY A 347 31.82 -22.70 39.79
C GLY A 347 31.01 -24.01 39.63
N PRO A 348 29.95 -24.26 40.42
CA PRO A 348 29.14 -25.48 40.31
C PRO A 348 28.43 -25.70 38.97
N ILE A 349 28.30 -24.68 38.11
CA ILE A 349 27.65 -24.78 36.81
C ILE A 349 28.59 -24.58 35.61
N HIS A 350 29.88 -24.32 35.82
CA HIS A 350 30.83 -23.99 34.74
C HIS A 350 30.86 -25.04 33.62
N ALA A 351 30.77 -26.33 33.96
CA ALA A 351 30.72 -27.44 33.00
C ALA A 351 29.38 -27.55 32.23
N LYS A 352 28.34 -26.81 32.64
CA LYS A 352 27.01 -26.80 32.03
C LYS A 352 26.73 -25.55 31.21
N LEU A 353 27.52 -24.48 31.34
CA LEU A 353 27.26 -23.18 30.71
C LEU A 353 27.01 -23.29 29.20
N ASP A 354 27.84 -24.04 28.47
CA ASP A 354 27.69 -24.20 27.01
C ASP A 354 26.38 -24.91 26.63
N SER A 355 25.92 -25.87 27.44
CA SER A 355 24.62 -26.54 27.25
C SER A 355 23.43 -25.66 27.62
N LEU A 356 23.59 -24.74 28.58
CA LEU A 356 22.56 -23.77 28.98
C LEU A 356 22.39 -22.64 27.95
N LEU A 357 23.32 -22.53 27.01
CA LEU A 357 23.36 -21.53 25.95
C LEU A 357 23.12 -22.13 24.55
N ASP A 358 22.66 -23.38 24.44
CA ASP A 358 22.24 -23.94 23.15
C ASP A 358 20.96 -23.22 22.66
N PRO A 359 21.02 -22.46 21.54
CA PRO A 359 19.87 -21.70 21.04
C PRO A 359 18.63 -22.55 20.77
N ARG A 360 18.82 -23.84 20.44
CA ARG A 360 17.72 -24.78 20.15
C ARG A 360 16.84 -25.04 21.37
N SER A 361 17.34 -24.79 22.58
CA SER A 361 16.56 -24.90 23.81
C SER A 361 15.64 -23.68 24.06
N PHE A 362 15.82 -22.58 23.33
CA PHE A 362 15.08 -21.32 23.50
C PHE A 362 13.97 -21.10 22.46
N THR A 363 13.82 -21.99 21.46
CA THR A 363 12.80 -21.88 20.40
C THR A 363 11.41 -22.37 20.83
N GLY A 364 11.29 -22.95 22.04
CA GLY A 364 10.02 -23.37 22.63
C GLY A 364 9.32 -24.46 21.82
N ARG A 365 8.30 -24.08 21.03
CA ARG A 365 7.52 -24.98 20.16
C ARG A 365 7.50 -24.54 18.70
N ALA A 366 8.39 -23.62 18.29
CA ALA A 366 8.33 -22.97 16.98
C ALA A 366 8.27 -23.97 15.81
N GLU A 367 9.11 -25.01 15.82
CA GLU A 367 9.14 -26.08 14.82
C GLU A 367 7.79 -26.82 14.72
N GLN A 368 7.27 -27.33 15.84
CA GLN A 368 6.01 -28.08 15.85
C GLN A 368 4.78 -27.18 15.58
N GLN A 369 4.90 -25.87 15.80
CA GLN A 369 3.90 -24.88 15.41
C GLN A 369 3.91 -24.67 13.89
N VAL A 370 5.08 -24.60 13.25
CA VAL A 370 5.22 -24.53 11.79
C VAL A 370 4.66 -25.78 11.13
N ASP A 371 5.08 -26.98 11.54
CA ASP A 371 4.60 -28.25 10.96
C ASP A 371 3.08 -28.38 11.08
N SER A 372 2.54 -28.11 12.26
CA SER A 372 1.09 -28.17 12.49
C SER A 372 0.32 -27.06 11.78
N PHE A 373 0.96 -25.94 11.43
CA PHE A 373 0.32 -24.87 10.66
C PHE A 373 0.26 -25.25 9.18
N LEU A 374 1.39 -25.68 8.61
CA LEU A 374 1.49 -26.13 7.23
C LEU A 374 0.50 -27.26 6.93
N GLN A 375 0.49 -28.31 7.76
CA GLN A 375 -0.36 -29.49 7.54
C GLN A 375 -1.86 -29.20 7.68
N LYS A 376 -2.28 -28.36 8.64
CA LYS A 376 -3.70 -28.20 9.00
C LYS A 376 -4.38 -27.00 8.36
N TRP A 377 -3.61 -26.01 7.90
CA TRP A 377 -4.16 -24.74 7.40
C TRP A 377 -3.66 -24.40 6.00
N VAL A 378 -2.37 -24.58 5.71
CA VAL A 378 -1.81 -24.22 4.40
C VAL A 378 -2.15 -25.25 3.34
N GLU A 379 -1.83 -26.54 3.55
CA GLU A 379 -2.10 -27.57 2.55
C GLU A 379 -3.60 -27.68 2.17
N PRO A 380 -4.57 -27.65 3.11
CA PRO A 380 -5.99 -27.66 2.75
C PRO A 380 -6.44 -26.40 2.00
N ALA A 381 -5.85 -25.23 2.29
CA ALA A 381 -6.16 -23.98 1.58
C ALA A 381 -5.57 -23.94 0.17
N LEU A 382 -4.44 -24.61 -0.07
CA LEU A 382 -3.82 -24.74 -1.39
C LEU A 382 -4.44 -25.86 -2.24
N GLN A 383 -5.12 -26.83 -1.62
CA GLN A 383 -5.66 -28.01 -2.30
C GLN A 383 -6.60 -27.71 -3.50
N PRO A 384 -7.52 -26.71 -3.46
CA PRO A 384 -8.34 -26.35 -4.62
C PRO A 384 -7.54 -25.82 -5.81
N TYR A 385 -6.34 -25.29 -5.57
CA TYR A 385 -5.50 -24.63 -6.58
C TYR A 385 -4.36 -25.52 -7.10
N ARG A 386 -4.21 -26.76 -6.59
CA ARG A 386 -3.11 -27.68 -6.92
C ARG A 386 -2.93 -27.93 -8.42
N GLU A 387 -4.01 -28.04 -9.18
CA GLU A 387 -3.94 -28.23 -10.64
C GLU A 387 -3.36 -26.99 -11.34
N GLY A 388 -3.75 -25.79 -10.91
CA GLY A 388 -3.21 -24.53 -11.42
C GLY A 388 -1.73 -24.31 -11.09
N PHE A 389 -1.20 -24.99 -10.07
CA PHE A 389 0.23 -24.93 -9.74
C PHE A 389 1.12 -25.85 -10.59
N LYS A 390 0.56 -26.79 -11.38
CA LYS A 390 1.37 -27.72 -12.19
C LYS A 390 2.18 -27.00 -13.28
N ASP A 391 1.60 -25.94 -13.85
CA ASP A 391 2.23 -25.09 -14.87
C ASP A 391 2.76 -23.76 -14.28
N ALA A 392 2.89 -23.66 -12.94
CA ALA A 392 3.40 -22.47 -12.29
C ALA A 392 4.85 -22.19 -12.72
N LYS A 393 5.04 -21.06 -13.39
CA LYS A 393 6.36 -20.58 -13.80
C LYS A 393 6.99 -19.78 -12.67
N GLN A 394 8.31 -19.84 -12.58
CA GLN A 394 9.10 -18.95 -11.74
C GLN A 394 8.75 -17.49 -12.09
N ALA A 395 8.57 -16.63 -11.09
CA ALA A 395 8.13 -15.26 -11.32
C ALA A 395 9.26 -14.41 -11.94
N ASP A 396 9.19 -14.20 -13.25
CA ASP A 396 10.12 -13.32 -13.97
C ASP A 396 9.78 -11.85 -13.72
N LEU A 397 10.76 -11.07 -13.26
CA LEU A 397 10.66 -9.62 -13.14
C LEU A 397 11.04 -8.93 -14.46
N ALA A 398 10.53 -9.46 -15.56
CA ALA A 398 10.65 -8.85 -16.88
C ALA A 398 10.09 -7.42 -16.82
N VAL A 399 10.96 -6.44 -16.98
CA VAL A 399 10.52 -5.08 -17.33
C VAL A 399 9.78 -5.23 -18.66
N CYS A 400 8.50 -4.86 -18.71
CA CYS A 400 7.64 -5.15 -19.86
C CYS A 400 8.22 -4.51 -21.13
N ALA A 401 8.96 -5.31 -21.90
CA ALA A 401 9.55 -4.94 -23.17
C ALA A 401 8.47 -5.02 -24.25
N SER A 402 7.49 -4.13 -24.18
CA SER A 402 6.50 -3.87 -25.23
C SER A 402 7.10 -3.17 -26.47
N TRP A 403 8.44 -3.14 -26.55
CA TRP A 403 9.24 -2.54 -27.60
C TRP A 403 9.96 -3.61 -28.42
N GLU A 404 9.21 -4.48 -29.10
CA GLU A 404 9.69 -4.94 -30.40
C GLU A 404 9.55 -3.76 -31.37
N PRO A 405 10.64 -3.21 -31.93
CA PRO A 405 10.53 -2.21 -32.97
C PRO A 405 9.94 -2.89 -34.21
N SER A 406 8.73 -2.48 -34.59
CA SER A 406 8.17 -2.80 -35.90
C SER A 406 9.20 -2.48 -36.98
N SER A 407 9.25 -3.30 -38.02
CA SER A 407 10.45 -3.57 -38.84
C SER A 407 10.90 -2.45 -39.81
N MET A 408 10.66 -1.18 -39.45
CA MET A 408 10.76 -0.02 -40.34
C MET A 408 11.94 0.93 -40.02
N TYR A 409 12.76 0.64 -39.00
CA TYR A 409 13.99 1.42 -38.69
C TYR A 409 15.27 0.60 -38.68
N ARG A 410 15.40 -0.36 -39.61
CA ARG A 410 16.68 -1.02 -39.90
C ARG A 410 17.51 -0.22 -40.91
N ASN A 411 17.85 1.04 -40.58
CA ASN A 411 18.93 1.84 -41.21
C ASN A 411 19.04 3.26 -40.59
N GLN A 412 19.71 3.39 -39.43
CA GLN A 412 20.52 4.58 -39.11
C GLN A 412 21.43 4.33 -37.89
N THR A 413 22.73 4.59 -38.06
CA THR A 413 23.80 4.30 -37.09
C THR A 413 23.81 5.27 -35.90
N TRP A 414 23.17 4.89 -34.80
CA TRP A 414 23.22 5.62 -33.52
C TRP A 414 24.43 5.25 -32.67
N GLN A 415 25.63 5.67 -33.08
CA GLN A 415 26.87 5.47 -32.29
C GLN A 415 27.68 6.74 -31.94
N CYS A 416 27.21 7.96 -32.30
CA CYS A 416 28.06 9.16 -32.21
C CYS A 416 27.60 10.30 -31.27
N VAL A 417 26.39 10.31 -30.71
CA VAL A 417 25.89 11.51 -30.00
C VAL A 417 26.41 11.66 -28.56
N LEU A 418 26.71 10.58 -27.83
CA LEU A 418 27.18 10.66 -26.44
C LEU A 418 28.66 11.10 -26.24
N ARG A 419 29.41 11.38 -27.32
CA ARG A 419 30.79 11.91 -27.23
C ARG A 419 30.92 13.41 -27.55
N SER A 420 29.90 14.07 -28.09
CA SER A 420 29.93 15.51 -28.37
C SER A 420 29.52 16.35 -27.16
N GLU A 421 28.45 15.98 -26.45
CA GLU A 421 27.91 16.76 -25.33
C GLU A 421 28.84 16.83 -24.10
N PHE A 422 29.66 15.80 -23.89
CA PHE A 422 30.69 15.81 -22.84
C PHE A 422 31.89 16.74 -23.13
N ARG A 423 32.02 17.26 -24.36
CA ARG A 423 33.06 18.25 -24.71
C ARG A 423 32.54 19.69 -24.72
N SER A 424 31.26 19.92 -25.03
CA SER A 424 30.67 21.27 -25.07
C SER A 424 30.47 21.87 -23.67
N ASN A 425 30.11 21.07 -22.65
CA ASN A 425 29.89 21.60 -21.30
C ASN A 425 31.18 22.04 -20.57
N THR A 426 32.36 21.53 -20.95
CA THR A 426 33.66 22.01 -20.43
C THR A 426 34.02 23.45 -20.86
N ALA A 427 33.39 23.99 -21.89
CA ALA A 427 33.59 25.37 -22.33
C ALA A 427 32.67 26.36 -21.59
N ALA A 428 31.42 25.97 -21.30
CA ALA A 428 30.46 26.82 -20.60
C ALA A 428 30.86 27.10 -19.14
N VAL A 429 31.32 26.06 -18.43
CA VAL A 429 31.76 26.18 -17.02
C VAL A 429 32.95 27.14 -16.86
N ARG A 430 33.88 27.18 -17.84
CA ARG A 430 35.00 28.12 -17.83
C ARG A 430 34.59 29.59 -18.05
N LYS A 431 33.43 29.87 -18.65
CA LYS A 431 33.01 31.23 -19.01
C LYS A 431 32.21 31.94 -17.90
N VAL A 432 31.55 31.19 -17.02
CA VAL A 432 30.92 31.76 -15.81
C VAL A 432 31.97 32.09 -14.75
N GLN A 433 33.06 31.31 -14.68
CA GLN A 433 34.11 31.48 -13.68
C GLN A 433 35.05 32.69 -13.95
N SER A 434 34.97 33.31 -15.14
CA SER A 434 35.69 34.54 -15.49
C SER A 434 34.87 35.84 -15.29
N HIS A 435 33.68 35.78 -14.68
CA HIS A 435 32.87 36.96 -14.35
C HIS A 435 32.69 37.21 -12.84
N PHE A 436 33.21 36.34 -12.00
CA PHE A 436 33.20 36.51 -10.53
C PHE A 436 34.56 36.88 -9.91
N ASN A 437 35.60 37.10 -10.72
CA ASN A 437 36.96 37.44 -10.27
C ASN A 437 37.35 38.91 -10.51
N SER A 438 36.37 39.84 -10.60
CA SER A 438 36.65 41.27 -10.77
C SER A 438 35.74 42.21 -9.97
N SER A 439 35.47 41.88 -8.70
CA SER A 439 35.14 42.87 -7.66
C SER A 439 35.28 42.29 -6.26
N THR A 440 35.95 43.05 -5.37
CA THR A 440 36.09 42.82 -3.90
C THR A 440 36.60 41.43 -3.47
N GLY A 441 37.88 41.33 -3.14
CA GLY A 441 38.45 40.15 -2.50
C GLY A 441 38.48 40.23 -0.98
N HIS A 442 38.55 39.07 -0.30
CA HIS A 442 39.59 38.76 0.67
C HIS A 442 39.65 37.24 0.91
N THR A 443 40.85 36.75 1.24
CA THR A 443 41.23 35.33 1.21
C THR A 443 40.59 34.51 2.34
N LEU A 444 40.03 33.34 2.00
CA LEU A 444 39.70 32.28 2.97
C LEU A 444 40.34 30.98 2.49
N ALA A 445 41.37 30.52 3.20
CA ALA A 445 42.14 29.34 2.84
C ALA A 445 41.47 28.06 3.37
N LEU A 446 41.45 27.03 2.52
CA LEU A 446 41.12 25.65 2.90
C LEU A 446 42.21 25.09 3.84
N LEU A 447 41.79 24.43 4.92
CA LEU A 447 42.65 23.51 5.67
C LEU A 447 41.95 22.15 5.82
N ALA A 448 42.61 21.13 5.29
CA ALA A 448 42.36 19.73 5.56
C ALA A 448 43.08 19.31 6.87
N PRO A 449 42.78 18.13 7.47
CA PRO A 449 43.01 17.91 8.89
C PRO A 449 44.43 17.43 9.25
N THR A 450 44.95 17.92 10.37
CA THR A 450 46.13 17.40 11.09
C THR A 450 45.88 17.46 12.62
N PRO A 451 46.79 17.08 13.55
CA PRO A 451 46.59 15.87 14.35
C PRO A 451 46.49 16.13 15.86
N ARG A 452 46.44 15.04 16.66
CA ARG A 452 46.61 15.06 18.12
C ARG A 452 47.89 15.82 18.53
N LEU A 453 47.83 16.61 19.60
CA LEU A 453 48.97 16.85 20.50
C LEU A 453 48.49 17.23 21.92
N THR A 454 49.36 16.98 22.87
CA THR A 454 49.14 16.76 24.32
C THR A 454 49.32 17.99 25.22
N THR A 455 48.67 17.96 26.40
CA THR A 455 49.10 18.52 27.73
C THR A 455 49.17 20.06 27.92
N PRO A 456 49.17 20.60 29.17
CA PRO A 456 49.32 19.96 30.49
C PRO A 456 48.23 20.27 31.55
N ARG A 457 48.40 19.65 32.74
CA ARG A 457 47.65 19.87 34.00
C ARG A 457 47.90 21.25 34.64
N THR A 458 46.94 21.72 35.43
CA THR A 458 47.14 22.28 36.79
C THR A 458 45.93 21.96 37.68
N ASP A 459 46.15 21.80 38.98
CA ASP A 459 45.22 21.22 39.96
C ASP A 459 44.42 22.27 40.77
N ALA A 460 43.21 21.90 41.26
CA ALA A 460 42.67 22.24 42.60
C ALA A 460 41.21 21.77 42.82
N GLU A 461 41.00 21.02 43.90
CA GLU A 461 39.70 20.65 44.52
C GLU A 461 39.48 21.49 45.82
N PRO A 462 38.45 21.31 46.69
CA PRO A 462 37.11 20.69 46.55
C PRO A 462 35.95 21.57 47.13
N GLY A 463 34.68 21.11 47.12
CA GLY A 463 33.59 21.87 47.80
C GLY A 463 32.14 21.32 47.85
N ALA A 464 31.90 20.28 48.68
CA ALA A 464 30.67 19.99 49.46
C ALA A 464 29.20 20.03 48.89
N ARG A 465 28.51 18.88 49.04
CA ARG A 465 27.16 18.61 49.63
C ARG A 465 25.97 19.56 49.28
N THR A 466 24.77 19.09 48.93
CA THR A 466 23.90 18.24 49.78
C THR A 466 22.84 17.43 49.01
N GLU A 467 22.50 16.30 49.62
CA GLU A 467 21.34 15.44 49.45
C GLU A 467 19.97 16.16 49.50
N THR A 468 18.97 15.59 48.82
CA THR A 468 17.75 15.09 49.50
C THR A 468 16.98 14.09 48.64
N MET A 469 16.59 12.95 49.22
CA MET A 469 15.59 12.05 48.65
C MET A 469 14.18 12.57 48.92
N TYR A 470 13.22 12.20 48.08
CA TYR A 470 12.01 11.56 48.60
C TYR A 470 11.50 10.49 47.63
N SER A 471 11.03 9.37 48.19
CA SER A 471 10.54 8.20 47.46
C SER A 471 9.08 7.89 47.84
N GLN A 472 8.51 6.87 47.19
CA GLN A 472 7.29 6.08 47.49
C GLN A 472 6.18 6.23 46.42
N ARG A 473 5.82 5.17 45.66
CA ARG A 473 5.17 3.87 45.99
C ARG A 473 3.64 4.00 46.10
N THR A 474 2.77 3.04 45.71
CA THR A 474 2.79 1.90 44.75
C THR A 474 1.37 1.32 44.62
N LYS A 475 1.07 0.65 43.49
CA LYS A 475 0.16 -0.52 43.33
C LYS A 475 -1.34 -0.45 43.74
N LEU A 476 -2.19 -0.77 42.76
CA LEU A 476 -3.27 -1.80 42.71
C LEU A 476 -3.99 -1.57 41.35
N GLY A 477 -4.35 -2.52 40.49
CA GLY A 477 -4.32 -3.98 40.56
C GLY A 477 -5.73 -4.56 40.61
N HIS A 478 -6.36 -4.84 39.45
CA HIS A 478 -7.43 -5.85 39.30
C HIS A 478 -7.70 -6.21 37.82
N VAL A 479 -8.23 -7.41 37.62
CA VAL A 479 -8.58 -8.06 36.35
C VAL A 479 -10.10 -7.99 36.15
N HIS A 480 -10.59 -7.77 34.93
CA HIS A 480 -11.89 -8.33 34.49
C HIS A 480 -11.95 -8.46 32.96
N ALA A 481 -12.75 -9.42 32.49
CA ALA A 481 -12.96 -9.75 31.07
C ALA A 481 -14.40 -9.47 30.63
N SER A 482 -14.64 -9.57 29.31
CA SER A 482 -15.93 -9.41 28.60
C SER A 482 -16.46 -7.96 28.47
N ALA A 483 -17.28 -7.59 27.49
CA ALA A 483 -17.49 -8.05 26.11
C ALA A 483 -18.45 -7.06 25.39
N TYR A 484 -18.54 -7.17 24.05
CA TYR A 484 -19.67 -6.75 23.19
C TYR A 484 -19.94 -5.27 22.79
N PHE A 485 -20.48 -5.20 21.56
CA PHE A 485 -21.29 -4.19 20.85
C PHE A 485 -20.67 -3.05 20.01
N HIS A 486 -21.07 -3.08 18.73
CA HIS A 486 -20.96 -2.04 17.71
C HIS A 486 -21.73 -0.77 18.08
N PHE A 487 -21.27 0.37 17.56
CA PHE A 487 -22.12 1.33 16.85
C PHE A 487 -21.27 2.11 15.82
N GLU A 488 -21.64 2.06 14.55
CA GLU A 488 -21.34 3.11 13.56
C GLU A 488 -22.28 4.30 13.88
N SER A 489 -22.03 5.57 13.61
CA SER A 489 -21.52 6.22 12.39
C SER A 489 -21.48 7.75 12.60
N SER A 490 -20.53 8.51 12.02
CA SER A 490 -20.66 9.93 11.56
C SER A 490 -19.29 10.60 11.26
N PRO A 491 -19.21 11.67 10.42
CA PRO A 491 -18.04 11.96 9.57
C PRO A 491 -17.03 13.02 10.10
N PRO A 492 -15.85 13.18 9.46
CA PRO A 492 -14.72 13.91 10.04
C PRO A 492 -14.65 15.40 9.69
N CYS A 493 -14.85 16.28 10.69
CA CYS A 493 -14.58 17.73 10.58
C CYS A 493 -13.76 18.31 11.76
N PHE A 494 -12.78 17.58 12.30
CA PHE A 494 -11.85 18.10 13.32
C PHE A 494 -10.40 17.63 13.14
N ALA A 495 -9.67 18.31 12.24
CA ALA A 495 -8.22 18.13 12.09
C ALA A 495 -7.49 19.46 11.76
N LEU A 496 -7.89 20.56 12.41
CA LEU A 496 -7.27 21.89 12.24
C LEU A 496 -7.08 22.66 13.57
N TRP A 497 -6.92 21.92 14.67
CA TRP A 497 -6.72 22.46 16.03
C TRP A 497 -5.45 21.87 16.67
N GLY A 498 -4.29 22.25 16.13
CA GLY A 498 -3.00 21.65 16.52
C GLY A 498 -1.75 22.52 16.42
N PHE A 499 -1.84 23.81 16.05
CA PHE A 499 -0.69 24.73 16.01
C PHE A 499 -1.09 26.17 16.32
N CYS A 500 -1.27 26.50 17.61
CA CYS A 500 -1.42 27.89 18.08
C CYS A 500 -1.06 28.04 19.57
N THR A 501 0.18 27.69 19.95
CA THR A 501 0.75 28.01 21.27
C THR A 501 1.62 29.27 21.21
N PRO A 502 1.45 30.26 22.11
CA PRO A 502 2.07 31.58 21.96
C PRO A 502 3.53 31.64 22.45
N ARG A 503 4.46 31.14 21.63
CA ARG A 503 5.88 31.53 21.66
C ARG A 503 6.40 31.64 20.22
N ASN A 504 7.23 32.65 19.94
CA ASN A 504 7.83 32.99 18.64
C ASN A 504 7.01 33.89 17.68
N PHE A 505 6.22 34.85 18.18
CA PHE A 505 5.63 35.91 17.31
C PHE A 505 6.56 37.14 17.10
N ASP A 506 7.73 37.18 17.76
CA ASP A 506 8.74 38.25 17.63
C ASP A 506 10.07 37.73 17.06
N ARG A 507 10.12 37.59 15.73
CA ARG A 507 11.30 37.75 14.84
C ARG A 507 10.87 37.38 13.40
N GLY A 508 10.81 38.36 12.51
CA GLY A 508 10.46 38.10 11.10
C GLY A 508 9.54 39.11 10.41
N ARG A 509 9.60 40.40 10.75
CA ARG A 509 9.07 41.42 9.82
C ARG A 509 10.04 41.60 8.67
N GLN A 510 9.73 41.09 7.49
CA GLN A 510 9.94 41.75 6.19
C GLN A 510 9.49 40.87 5.01
N TYR A 511 8.97 41.53 3.97
CA TYR A 511 8.55 40.98 2.66
C TYR A 511 7.46 39.90 2.66
N LEU A 512 6.23 40.33 2.36
CA LEU A 512 5.53 39.95 1.12
C LEU A 512 4.23 40.77 1.00
N SER A 513 4.19 41.68 0.02
CA SER A 513 3.00 42.49 -0.31
C SER A 513 2.24 41.86 -1.46
N GLY A 514 1.02 41.37 -1.24
CA GLY A 514 0.18 40.88 -2.33
C GLY A 514 -1.15 40.26 -1.90
N SER A 515 -2.23 40.61 -2.60
CA SER A 515 -3.61 40.08 -2.51
C SER A 515 -4.48 40.49 -1.30
N GLY A 516 -5.75 40.82 -1.58
CA GLY A 516 -6.69 41.48 -0.68
C GLY A 516 -7.42 40.61 0.36
N LEU A 517 -6.94 39.40 0.67
CA LEU A 517 -7.64 38.49 1.59
C LEU A 517 -7.56 38.96 3.07
N LEU A 518 -6.46 39.62 3.45
CA LEU A 518 -6.20 40.07 4.83
C LEU A 518 -7.15 41.18 5.34
N SER A 519 -7.87 41.86 4.44
CA SER A 519 -8.87 42.87 4.80
C SER A 519 -10.10 42.23 5.46
N ARG A 520 -10.66 41.18 4.82
CA ARG A 520 -11.88 40.50 5.30
C ARG A 520 -11.68 39.79 6.64
N CYS A 521 -10.53 39.13 6.84
CA CYS A 521 -10.22 38.49 8.13
C CYS A 521 -10.09 39.49 9.30
N ARG A 522 -9.57 40.71 9.05
CA ARG A 522 -9.51 41.75 10.10
C ARG A 522 -10.88 42.26 10.53
N GLN A 523 -11.87 42.22 9.64
CA GLN A 523 -13.23 42.68 9.93
C GLN A 523 -14.03 41.60 10.68
N ALA A 524 -13.89 40.32 10.29
CA ALA A 524 -14.46 39.20 11.01
C ALA A 524 -13.93 39.07 12.46
N CYS A 525 -12.61 39.18 12.67
CA CYS A 525 -12.03 39.13 14.02
C CYS A 525 -12.44 40.32 14.90
N LYS A 526 -12.73 41.50 14.33
CA LYS A 526 -13.29 42.63 15.11
C LYS A 526 -14.74 42.38 15.54
N PHE A 527 -15.55 41.72 14.71
CA PHE A 527 -16.93 41.38 15.06
C PHE A 527 -17.00 40.34 16.19
N LEU A 528 -16.16 39.30 16.12
CA LEU A 528 -16.10 38.22 17.11
C LEU A 528 -15.48 38.62 18.45
N HIS A 529 -14.73 39.73 18.53
CA HIS A 529 -14.13 40.17 19.80
C HIS A 529 -15.03 41.10 20.64
N VAL A 530 -16.10 41.66 20.06
CA VAL A 530 -16.97 42.65 20.74
C VAL A 530 -18.17 42.01 21.46
N LYS A 531 -18.61 40.80 21.09
CA LYS A 531 -19.76 40.11 21.72
C LYS A 531 -19.40 39.03 22.77
N ARG A 532 -18.12 38.82 23.12
CA ARG A 532 -17.71 37.70 24.01
C ARG A 532 -18.03 37.91 25.51
N ASN A 533 -18.53 39.08 25.93
CA ASN A 533 -18.66 39.45 27.35
C ASN A 533 -20.10 39.69 27.86
N SER A 534 -21.18 39.31 27.17
CA SER A 534 -22.54 39.66 27.63
C SER A 534 -23.71 38.70 27.31
N LEU A 535 -23.48 37.47 26.85
CA LEU A 535 -24.56 36.61 26.32
C LEU A 535 -24.44 35.11 26.66
N TYR A 536 -24.06 34.75 27.90
CA TYR A 536 -24.32 33.40 28.42
C TYR A 536 -24.63 33.45 29.92
N ASP A 537 -25.83 33.01 30.30
CA ASP A 537 -26.22 32.75 31.68
C ASP A 537 -25.51 31.47 32.16
N PRO A 538 -24.78 31.47 33.30
CA PRO A 538 -24.08 30.28 33.81
C PRO A 538 -24.98 29.08 34.14
N GLY A 539 -26.31 29.22 34.16
CA GLY A 539 -27.26 28.16 34.49
C GLY A 539 -27.92 27.42 33.31
N ALA A 540 -27.72 27.83 32.05
CA ALA A 540 -28.47 27.28 30.91
C ALA A 540 -28.05 25.86 30.51
N SER A 541 -29.02 25.01 30.15
CA SER A 541 -28.75 23.65 29.65
C SER A 541 -28.28 23.64 28.19
N LEU A 542 -27.58 22.58 27.78
CA LEU A 542 -26.99 22.48 26.44
C LEU A 542 -28.03 22.60 25.31
N GLY A 543 -29.26 22.12 25.53
CA GLY A 543 -30.35 22.23 24.57
C GLY A 543 -30.88 23.65 24.39
N GLU A 544 -30.90 24.44 25.47
CA GLU A 544 -31.33 25.85 25.43
C GLU A 544 -30.30 26.72 24.70
N ILE A 545 -29.00 26.44 24.91
CA ILE A 545 -27.90 27.09 24.19
C ILE A 545 -27.96 26.79 22.69
N ILE A 546 -28.27 25.54 22.31
CA ILE A 546 -28.41 25.15 20.90
C ILE A 546 -29.62 25.84 20.25
N ASN A 547 -30.78 25.89 20.92
CA ASN A 547 -31.94 26.59 20.39
C ASN A 547 -31.68 28.10 20.23
N GLN A 548 -31.09 28.78 21.21
CA GLN A 548 -30.74 30.20 21.09
C GLN A 548 -29.74 30.48 19.95
N ALA A 549 -28.82 29.56 19.69
CA ALA A 549 -27.89 29.66 18.56
C ALA A 549 -28.61 29.49 17.21
N LEU A 550 -29.61 28.61 17.12
CA LEU A 550 -30.38 28.37 15.89
C LEU A 550 -31.31 29.54 15.56
N THR A 551 -32.06 30.08 16.53
CA THR A 551 -32.95 31.24 16.29
C THR A 551 -32.18 32.46 15.77
N HIS A 552 -30.96 32.70 16.26
CA HIS A 552 -30.12 33.79 15.75
C HIS A 552 -29.49 33.54 14.37
N ILE A 553 -29.47 32.30 13.87
CA ILE A 553 -29.05 32.00 12.50
C ILE A 553 -30.19 32.27 11.53
N GLU A 554 -31.44 32.01 11.91
CA GLU A 554 -32.64 32.33 11.12
C GLU A 554 -32.86 33.85 10.98
N ASP A 555 -32.61 34.64 12.02
CA ASP A 555 -32.65 36.12 11.97
C ASP A 555 -31.50 36.76 11.15
N SER A 556 -30.54 35.96 10.66
CA SER A 556 -29.30 36.44 10.01
C SER A 556 -29.17 36.03 8.53
N LEU A 557 -30.21 35.41 7.95
CA LEU A 557 -30.33 34.98 6.55
C LEU A 557 -31.42 35.77 5.80
#